data_AF-A0A4P8W1E9-F1
#
_entry.id   AF-A0A4P8W1E9-F1
#
_cell.length_a   1.000
_cell.length_b   1.000
_cell.length_c   1.000
_cell.angle_alpha   90.00
_cell.angle_beta   90.00
_cell.angle_gamma   90.00
#
_symmetry.space_group_name_H-M   'P 1'
#
loop_
_entity.id
_entity.type
_entity.pdbx_description
1 polymer ?
#
loop_
_entity_poly.entity_id
_entity_poly.type
_entity_poly.pdbx_seq_one_letter_code
_entity_poly.pdbx_strand_id
1 'polypeptide(L)'
;SPLRARKGKRGVIAMKIGKKCNTRCTCELAKTLLYAINGGKDEKSGAQVGPNFEGINSEVLEYDEVFKKFDQMMDWLAGVYINSLNVIHYMHDKYSYERIEMALHDTEIVRTMATGIAGLSVAADSLSAIKYAQVKPIRNEEGLVVDFEIEGDFPKYGNNDDRVDDIAVDLVERFMTKLRSHKTYRDSEHTG
;
A
#
# COMPACT_ATOMS: atom_id res chain seq x y z
N SER A 1 -8.54 -32.12 -22.43
CA SER A 1 -9.22 -30.82 -22.36
C SER A 1 -10.60 -31.00 -21.74
N PRO A 2 -11.10 -30.09 -20.87
CA PRO A 2 -10.59 -28.76 -20.56
C PRO A 2 -10.22 -28.52 -19.08
N LEU A 3 -9.23 -27.65 -18.89
CA LEU A 3 -8.96 -26.90 -17.67
C LEU A 3 -10.12 -25.94 -17.37
N ARG A 4 -10.46 -25.73 -16.08
CA ARG A 4 -10.95 -24.43 -15.63
C ARG A 4 -10.73 -24.18 -14.13
N ALA A 5 -9.97 -23.11 -13.89
CA ALA A 5 -10.02 -22.20 -12.76
C ALA A 5 -9.52 -22.68 -11.39
N ARG A 6 -8.19 -22.61 -11.19
CA ARG A 6 -7.63 -22.15 -9.91
C ARG A 6 -8.21 -20.76 -9.62
N LYS A 7 -9.25 -20.70 -8.79
CA LYS A 7 -9.71 -19.45 -8.20
C LYS A 7 -8.61 -18.97 -7.25
N GLY A 8 -7.90 -17.91 -7.64
CA GLY A 8 -7.03 -17.16 -6.74
C GLY A 8 -7.80 -16.80 -5.48
N LYS A 9 -7.19 -17.06 -4.31
CA LYS A 9 -7.70 -16.67 -2.99
C LYS A 9 -7.78 -15.13 -2.96
N ARG A 10 -8.95 -14.60 -3.31
CA ARG A 10 -9.30 -13.19 -3.12
C ARG A 10 -9.64 -12.99 -1.64
N GLY A 11 -8.97 -12.03 -1.00
CA GLY A 11 -9.37 -11.33 0.23
C GLY A 11 -9.95 -12.22 1.33
N VAL A 12 -9.10 -12.81 2.16
CA VAL A 12 -9.57 -13.58 3.31
C VAL A 12 -9.33 -12.76 4.56
N ILE A 13 -10.39 -12.23 5.17
CA ILE A 13 -10.37 -11.76 6.55
C ILE A 13 -11.32 -12.68 7.33
N ALA A 14 -10.80 -13.37 8.33
CA ALA A 14 -11.60 -14.31 9.12
C ALA A 14 -12.50 -13.54 10.11
N MET A 15 -13.82 -13.63 9.93
CA MET A 15 -14.81 -13.04 10.83
C MET A 15 -15.53 -14.15 11.60
N LYS A 16 -15.64 -13.98 12.93
CA LYS A 16 -16.58 -14.79 13.72
C LYS A 16 -17.98 -14.24 13.47
N ILE A 17 -18.90 -15.09 13.00
CA ILE A 17 -20.28 -14.70 12.66
C ILE A 17 -20.94 -14.02 13.86
N GLY A 18 -21.55 -12.85 13.63
CA GLY A 18 -22.28 -12.08 14.65
C GLY A 18 -21.41 -11.30 15.65
N LYS A 19 -20.07 -11.41 15.58
CA LYS A 19 -19.14 -10.84 16.59
C LYS A 19 -18.13 -9.84 16.06
N LYS A 20 -17.99 -9.74 14.73
CA LYS A 20 -17.03 -8.83 14.07
C LYS A 20 -17.68 -8.10 12.92
N CYS A 21 -17.30 -6.84 12.72
CA CYS A 21 -17.65 -6.06 11.53
C CYS A 21 -16.37 -5.42 10.94
N ASN A 22 -16.22 -5.50 9.61
CA ASN A 22 -15.01 -5.11 8.88
C ASN A 22 -15.37 -4.26 7.66
N THR A 23 -14.65 -3.17 7.44
CA THR A 23 -14.75 -2.33 6.24
C THR A 23 -13.41 -2.28 5.53
N ARG A 24 -13.42 -2.50 4.21
CA ARG A 24 -12.21 -2.72 3.42
C ARG A 24 -12.00 -1.63 2.37
N CYS A 25 -10.83 -1.00 2.41
CA CYS A 25 -10.28 -0.24 1.29
C CYS A 25 -8.89 -0.78 0.95
N THR A 26 -8.31 -0.35 -0.19
CA THR A 26 -6.96 -0.74 -0.59
C THR A 26 -6.14 0.50 -0.95
N CYS A 27 -4.89 0.57 -0.48
CA CYS A 27 -3.91 1.57 -0.88
C CYS A 27 -2.88 0.97 -1.85
N GLU A 28 -2.41 1.74 -2.84
CA GLU A 28 -1.51 1.25 -3.89
C GLU A 28 -0.05 1.65 -3.60
N LEU A 29 0.75 0.71 -3.08
CA LEU A 29 2.14 0.99 -2.70
C LEU A 29 3.06 1.24 -3.90
N ALA A 30 2.75 0.64 -5.05
CA ALA A 30 3.54 0.85 -6.27
C ALA A 30 3.52 2.32 -6.71
N LYS A 31 2.33 2.97 -6.66
CA LYS A 31 2.21 4.42 -6.91
C LYS A 31 2.91 5.24 -5.84
N THR A 32 2.85 4.83 -4.59
CA THR A 32 3.56 5.50 -3.50
C THR A 32 5.08 5.50 -3.70
N LEU A 33 5.64 4.42 -4.26
CA LEU A 33 7.06 4.36 -4.64
C LEU A 33 7.40 5.36 -5.75
N LEU A 34 6.55 5.45 -6.79
CA LEU A 34 6.73 6.45 -7.86
C LEU A 34 6.65 7.88 -7.31
N TYR A 35 5.72 8.15 -6.39
CA TYR A 35 5.62 9.46 -5.75
C TYR A 35 6.85 9.74 -4.89
N ALA A 36 7.44 8.75 -4.23
CA ALA A 36 8.69 8.94 -3.50
C ALA A 36 9.85 9.33 -4.42
N ILE A 37 9.94 8.72 -5.61
CA ILE A 37 10.97 9.05 -6.62
C ILE A 37 10.74 10.45 -7.21
N ASN A 38 9.48 10.80 -7.52
CA ASN A 38 9.09 12.05 -8.17
C ASN A 38 8.79 13.22 -7.21
N GLY A 39 9.07 13.09 -5.91
CA GLY A 39 8.86 14.18 -4.94
C GLY A 39 7.38 14.50 -4.65
N GLY A 40 6.51 13.49 -4.71
CA GLY A 40 5.07 13.62 -4.47
C GLY A 40 4.25 13.99 -5.71
N LYS A 41 4.89 14.06 -6.89
CA LYS A 41 4.20 14.31 -8.16
C LYS A 41 3.76 13.02 -8.84
N ASP A 42 2.59 13.06 -9.47
CA ASP A 42 2.06 11.96 -10.25
C ASP A 42 2.66 11.91 -11.65
N GLU A 43 3.05 10.71 -12.09
CA GLU A 43 3.81 10.46 -13.31
C GLU A 43 3.00 10.75 -14.59
N LYS A 44 1.67 10.67 -14.52
CA LYS A 44 0.79 10.86 -15.69
C LYS A 44 0.22 12.28 -15.76
N SER A 45 -0.21 12.80 -14.62
CA SER A 45 -0.88 14.11 -14.56
C SER A 45 0.08 15.27 -14.30
N GLY A 46 1.28 15.01 -13.79
CA GLY A 46 2.23 16.04 -13.35
C GLY A 46 1.79 16.79 -12.09
N ALA A 47 0.62 16.43 -11.53
CA ALA A 47 0.04 17.11 -10.38
C ALA A 47 0.77 16.74 -9.08
N GLN A 48 0.89 17.70 -8.17
CA GLN A 48 1.38 17.46 -6.81
C GLN A 48 0.29 16.76 -5.99
N VAL A 49 0.43 15.45 -5.77
CA VAL A 49 -0.53 14.63 -5.02
C VAL A 49 -0.06 14.44 -3.58
N GLY A 50 1.22 14.08 -3.41
CA GLY A 50 1.88 13.92 -2.12
C GLY A 50 2.50 15.22 -1.60
N PRO A 51 3.11 15.20 -0.41
CA PRO A 51 3.91 16.29 0.10
C PRO A 51 5.05 16.61 -0.86
N ASN A 52 5.44 17.89 -0.93
CA ASN A 52 6.56 18.33 -1.76
C ASN A 52 7.88 17.89 -1.11
N PHE A 53 8.24 16.63 -1.32
CA PHE A 53 9.54 16.08 -0.94
C PHE A 53 10.54 16.27 -2.05
N GLU A 54 11.83 16.25 -1.69
CA GLU A 54 12.90 16.28 -2.68
C GLU A 54 12.88 14.97 -3.49
N GLY A 55 12.58 15.07 -4.78
CA GLY A 55 12.68 13.93 -5.70
C GLY A 55 14.10 13.39 -5.82
N ILE A 56 14.26 12.22 -6.40
CA ILE A 56 15.58 11.64 -6.66
C ILE A 56 16.10 12.22 -7.97
N ASN A 57 17.28 12.82 -7.96
CA ASN A 57 17.92 13.42 -9.14
C ASN A 57 19.09 12.59 -9.69
N SER A 58 19.44 11.50 -9.02
CA SER A 58 20.51 10.58 -9.41
C SER A 58 20.21 9.90 -10.76
N GLU A 59 21.28 9.66 -11.55
CA GLU A 59 21.20 8.94 -12.83
C GLU A 59 21.02 7.43 -12.66
N VAL A 60 21.46 6.90 -11.51
CA VAL A 60 21.22 5.51 -11.09
C VAL A 60 20.51 5.58 -9.74
N LEU A 61 19.45 4.77 -9.59
CA LEU A 61 18.72 4.70 -8.34
C LEU A 61 19.50 3.88 -7.30
N GLU A 62 19.79 4.52 -6.17
CA GLU A 62 20.39 3.85 -5.02
C GLU A 62 19.30 3.36 -4.06
N TYR A 63 19.37 2.09 -3.67
CA TYR A 63 18.35 1.43 -2.85
C TYR A 63 18.08 2.17 -1.53
N ASP A 64 19.13 2.54 -0.80
CA ASP A 64 18.99 3.19 0.51
C ASP A 64 18.35 4.57 0.41
N GLU A 65 18.65 5.33 -0.65
CA GLU A 65 18.03 6.64 -0.90
C GLU A 65 16.54 6.48 -1.23
N VAL A 66 16.23 5.58 -2.18
CA VAL A 66 14.85 5.30 -2.61
C VAL A 66 14.02 4.82 -1.43
N PHE A 67 14.53 3.85 -0.67
CA PHE A 67 13.81 3.26 0.44
C PHE A 67 13.55 4.28 1.55
N LYS A 68 14.51 5.16 1.86
CA LYS A 68 14.31 6.23 2.85
C LYS A 68 13.21 7.20 2.45
N LYS A 69 13.18 7.63 1.18
CA LYS A 69 12.12 8.53 0.66
C LYS A 69 10.78 7.80 0.59
N PHE A 70 10.81 6.52 0.25
CA PHE A 70 9.62 5.67 0.23
C PHE A 70 9.01 5.50 1.63
N ASP A 71 9.83 5.30 2.66
CA ASP A 71 9.38 5.17 4.04
C ASP A 71 8.67 6.44 4.55
N GLN A 72 9.19 7.62 4.18
CA GLN A 72 8.55 8.91 4.46
C GLN A 72 7.22 9.08 3.70
N MET A 73 7.17 8.64 2.44
CA MET A 73 5.93 8.70 1.67
C MET A 73 4.87 7.72 2.22
N MET A 74 5.29 6.57 2.74
CA MET A 74 4.42 5.63 3.44
C MET A 74 3.83 6.22 4.73
N ASP A 75 4.59 7.03 5.48
CA ASP A 75 4.05 7.73 6.66
C ASP A 75 2.91 8.67 6.27
N TRP A 76 3.12 9.47 5.23
CA TRP A 76 2.09 10.36 4.71
C TRP A 76 0.86 9.58 4.21
N LEU A 77 1.09 8.51 3.44
CA LEU A 77 0.01 7.67 2.92
C LEU A 77 -0.82 7.07 4.07
N ALA A 78 -0.17 6.53 5.11
CA ALA A 78 -0.85 5.97 6.26
C ALA A 78 -1.78 7.00 6.94
N GLY A 79 -1.29 8.23 7.12
CA GLY A 79 -2.08 9.31 7.70
C GLY A 79 -3.30 9.69 6.87
N VAL A 80 -3.13 9.91 5.56
CA VAL A 80 -4.24 10.22 4.64
C VAL A 80 -5.25 9.07 4.58
N TYR A 81 -4.76 7.84 4.57
CA TYR A 81 -5.57 6.65 4.44
C TYR A 81 -6.45 6.41 5.67
N ILE A 82 -5.88 6.45 6.88
CA ILE A 82 -6.65 6.29 8.13
C ILE A 82 -7.63 7.46 8.32
N ASN A 83 -7.22 8.70 8.00
CA ASN A 83 -8.13 9.84 8.10
C ASN A 83 -9.34 9.69 7.17
N SER A 84 -9.11 9.25 5.93
CA SER A 84 -10.17 8.98 4.96
C SER A 84 -11.11 7.88 5.45
N LEU A 85 -10.58 6.77 5.98
CA LEU A 85 -11.38 5.69 6.56
C LEU A 85 -12.19 6.15 7.77
N ASN A 86 -11.62 6.97 8.65
CA ASN A 86 -12.32 7.54 9.79
C ASN A 86 -13.52 8.39 9.35
N VAL A 87 -13.36 9.24 8.34
CA VAL A 87 -14.45 10.06 7.79
C VAL A 87 -15.52 9.17 7.15
N ILE A 88 -15.13 8.20 6.32
CA ILE A 88 -16.07 7.27 5.68
C ILE A 88 -16.89 6.53 6.73
N HIS A 89 -16.25 5.96 7.76
CA HIS A 89 -16.93 5.20 8.80
C HIS A 89 -17.86 6.07 9.64
N TYR A 90 -17.42 7.27 10.00
CA TYR A 90 -18.26 8.20 10.74
C TYR A 90 -19.53 8.57 9.95
N MET A 91 -19.39 8.86 8.66
CA MET A 91 -20.52 9.20 7.80
C MET A 91 -21.42 8.00 7.52
N HIS A 92 -20.84 6.81 7.32
CA HIS A 92 -21.60 5.58 7.11
C HIS A 92 -22.45 5.24 8.34
N ASP A 93 -21.86 5.27 9.53
CA ASP A 93 -22.57 5.05 10.80
C ASP A 93 -23.68 6.09 11.03
N LYS A 94 -23.47 7.34 10.60
CA LYS A 94 -24.44 8.42 10.82
C LYS A 94 -25.62 8.37 9.84
N TYR A 95 -25.36 8.10 8.56
CA TYR A 95 -26.34 8.28 7.49
C TYR A 95 -26.87 6.95 6.91
N SER A 96 -26.10 5.87 6.99
CA SER A 96 -26.42 4.58 6.38
C SER A 96 -26.13 3.41 7.33
N TYR A 97 -26.56 3.56 8.58
CA TYR A 97 -26.37 2.51 9.59
C TYR A 97 -27.13 1.22 9.21
N GLU A 98 -26.43 0.08 9.10
CA GLU A 98 -27.03 -1.22 8.73
C GLU A 98 -27.86 -1.82 9.88
N ARG A 99 -28.96 -1.18 10.26
CA ARG A 99 -29.80 -1.56 11.42
C ARG A 99 -30.23 -3.02 11.43
N ILE A 100 -30.62 -3.56 10.28
CA ILE A 100 -31.14 -4.94 10.18
C ILE A 100 -30.01 -5.95 10.37
N GLU A 101 -28.84 -5.69 9.79
CA GLU A 101 -27.68 -6.57 9.94
C GLU A 101 -27.10 -6.49 11.35
N MET A 102 -27.03 -5.27 11.91
CA MET A 102 -26.56 -5.03 13.29
C MET A 102 -27.53 -5.59 14.35
N ALA A 103 -28.82 -5.74 14.04
CA ALA A 103 -29.78 -6.39 14.93
C ALA A 103 -29.52 -7.90 15.07
N LEU A 104 -28.78 -8.51 14.14
CA LEU A 104 -28.37 -9.92 14.18
C LEU A 104 -26.98 -10.11 14.79
N HIS A 105 -26.35 -9.04 15.28
CA HIS A 105 -25.06 -9.08 15.95
C HIS A 105 -25.24 -8.97 17.48
N ASP A 106 -24.22 -9.43 18.22
CA ASP A 106 -24.17 -9.26 19.68
C ASP A 106 -24.18 -7.76 20.05
N THR A 107 -24.63 -7.44 21.27
CA THR A 107 -24.74 -6.03 21.74
C THR A 107 -23.40 -5.30 21.72
N GLU A 108 -22.30 -6.03 21.95
CA GLU A 108 -20.93 -5.54 21.77
C GLU A 108 -20.26 -6.28 20.61
N ILE A 109 -19.78 -5.52 19.63
CA ILE A 109 -19.19 -6.03 18.39
C ILE A 109 -17.78 -5.49 18.29
N VAL A 110 -16.81 -6.37 18.02
CA VAL A 110 -15.44 -5.95 17.74
C VAL A 110 -15.39 -5.35 16.34
N ARG A 111 -15.03 -4.06 16.26
CA ARG A 111 -14.85 -3.36 14.98
C ARG A 111 -13.40 -3.46 14.57
N THR A 112 -13.16 -3.89 13.33
CA THR A 112 -11.81 -3.88 12.76
C THR A 112 -11.79 -3.00 11.53
N MET A 113 -10.72 -2.22 11.40
CA MET A 113 -10.43 -1.45 10.21
C MET A 113 -9.57 -2.30 9.30
N ALA A 114 -10.17 -2.83 8.23
CA ALA A 114 -9.48 -3.70 7.29
C ALA A 114 -8.76 -2.85 6.23
N THR A 115 -7.46 -2.69 6.40
CA THR A 115 -6.59 -2.00 5.46
C THR A 115 -6.00 -3.00 4.47
N GLY A 116 -6.23 -2.80 3.18
CA GLY A 116 -5.64 -3.64 2.14
C GLY A 116 -4.45 -2.96 1.48
N ILE A 117 -3.42 -3.74 1.15
CA ILE A 117 -2.30 -3.29 0.33
C ILE A 117 -2.47 -3.83 -1.09
N ALA A 118 -2.47 -2.95 -2.08
CA ALA A 118 -2.43 -3.28 -3.50
C ALA A 118 -1.03 -3.00 -4.06
N GLY A 119 -0.63 -3.79 -5.06
CA GLY A 119 0.66 -3.61 -5.75
C GLY A 119 1.89 -4.01 -4.93
N LEU A 120 1.74 -4.84 -3.89
CA LEU A 120 2.87 -5.31 -3.06
C LEU A 120 3.95 -6.01 -3.89
N SER A 121 3.57 -6.92 -4.78
CA SER A 121 4.52 -7.63 -5.63
C SER A 121 5.29 -6.68 -6.55
N VAL A 122 4.60 -5.66 -7.09
CA VAL A 122 5.23 -4.66 -7.96
C VAL A 122 6.22 -3.80 -7.16
N ALA A 123 5.83 -3.34 -5.97
CA ALA A 123 6.73 -2.58 -5.10
C ALA A 123 7.96 -3.41 -4.66
N ALA A 124 7.75 -4.68 -4.30
CA ALA A 124 8.84 -5.59 -3.93
C ALA A 124 9.79 -5.86 -5.10
N ASP A 125 9.26 -6.15 -6.28
CA ASP A 125 10.05 -6.36 -7.50
C ASP A 125 10.82 -5.10 -7.91
N SER A 126 10.20 -3.92 -7.81
CA SER A 126 10.88 -2.64 -8.07
C SER A 126 12.03 -2.39 -7.11
N LEU A 127 11.82 -2.62 -5.80
CA LEU A 127 12.88 -2.50 -4.80
C LEU A 127 13.99 -3.55 -5.01
N SER A 128 13.63 -4.77 -5.42
CA SER A 128 14.59 -5.81 -5.79
C SER A 128 15.44 -5.39 -7.00
N ALA A 129 14.81 -4.85 -8.05
CA ALA A 129 15.51 -4.34 -9.23
C ALA A 129 16.50 -3.24 -8.85
N ILE A 130 16.11 -2.30 -8.01
CA ILE A 130 16.98 -1.20 -7.54
C ILE A 130 18.15 -1.73 -6.68
N LYS A 131 17.96 -2.84 -5.96
CA LYS A 131 18.98 -3.42 -5.07
C LYS A 131 19.98 -4.33 -5.78
N TYR A 132 19.53 -5.09 -6.77
CA TYR A 132 20.31 -6.17 -7.40
C TYR A 132 20.69 -5.89 -8.87
N ALA A 133 20.05 -4.93 -9.51
CA ALA A 133 20.34 -4.49 -10.87
C ALA A 133 20.61 -2.97 -10.90
N GLN A 134 21.07 -2.46 -12.04
CA GLN A 134 21.21 -1.02 -12.24
C GLN A 134 19.93 -0.47 -12.86
N VAL A 135 19.23 0.40 -12.12
CA VAL A 135 17.98 1.02 -12.57
C VAL A 135 18.24 2.49 -12.87
N LYS A 136 18.08 2.88 -14.13
CA LYS A 136 18.24 4.26 -14.62
C LYS A 136 16.85 4.87 -14.87
N PRO A 137 16.47 5.96 -14.19
CA PRO A 137 15.19 6.61 -14.40
C PRO A 137 15.20 7.43 -15.70
N ILE A 138 14.20 7.21 -16.56
CA ILE A 138 13.96 7.97 -17.78
C ILE A 138 13.03 9.14 -17.44
N ARG A 139 13.49 10.36 -17.69
CA ARG A 139 12.77 11.60 -17.36
C ARG A 139 12.14 12.23 -18.59
N ASN A 140 10.98 12.85 -18.41
CA ASN A 140 10.37 13.71 -19.42
C ASN A 140 10.97 15.13 -19.41
N GLU A 141 10.47 16.01 -20.29
CA GLU A 141 10.92 17.41 -20.41
C GLU A 141 10.75 18.23 -19.13
N GLU A 142 9.81 17.84 -18.26
CA GLU A 142 9.54 18.49 -16.97
C GLU A 142 10.40 17.91 -15.82
N GLY A 143 11.29 16.95 -16.11
CA GLY A 143 12.15 16.29 -15.14
C GLY A 143 11.49 15.17 -14.33
N LEU A 144 10.25 14.80 -14.65
CA LEU A 144 9.50 13.72 -14.01
C LEU A 144 9.96 12.36 -14.56
N VAL A 145 10.16 11.40 -13.66
CA VAL A 145 10.47 10.03 -14.03
C VAL A 145 9.19 9.37 -14.53
N VAL A 146 9.20 8.98 -15.81
CA VAL A 146 8.07 8.36 -16.52
C VAL A 146 8.31 6.89 -16.84
N ASP A 147 9.57 6.47 -16.91
CA ASP A 147 9.94 5.09 -17.23
C ASP A 147 11.31 4.74 -16.60
N PHE A 148 11.71 3.47 -16.64
CA PHE A 148 12.97 2.99 -16.07
C PHE A 148 13.66 2.02 -17.02
N GLU A 149 14.96 2.21 -17.22
CA GLU A 149 15.82 1.24 -17.89
C GLU A 149 16.53 0.38 -16.84
N ILE A 150 16.49 -0.94 -17.02
CA ILE A 150 17.07 -1.90 -16.08
C ILE A 150 18.19 -2.66 -16.78
N GLU A 151 19.41 -2.53 -16.26
CA GLU A 151 20.58 -3.28 -16.70
C GLU A 151 20.96 -4.32 -15.64
N GLY A 152 20.86 -5.60 -15.99
CA GLY A 152 21.14 -6.74 -15.10
C GLY A 152 19.90 -7.60 -14.84
N ASP A 153 20.10 -8.68 -14.08
CA ASP A 153 19.02 -9.57 -13.66
C ASP A 153 18.77 -9.42 -12.16
N PHE A 154 17.51 -9.53 -11.74
CA PHE A 154 17.10 -9.34 -10.36
C PHE A 154 16.07 -10.40 -9.96
N PRO A 155 16.08 -10.85 -8.69
CA PRO A 155 15.10 -11.82 -8.23
C PRO A 155 13.70 -11.18 -8.20
N LYS A 156 12.66 -11.99 -8.45
CA LYS A 156 11.26 -11.55 -8.51
C LYS A 156 10.41 -12.30 -7.48
N TYR A 157 9.46 -11.60 -6.89
CA TYR A 157 8.55 -12.10 -5.88
C TYR A 157 7.74 -13.30 -6.39
N GLY A 158 7.54 -14.29 -5.52
CA GLY A 158 6.75 -15.49 -5.85
C GLY A 158 7.55 -16.62 -6.54
N ASN A 159 8.87 -16.48 -6.66
CA ASN A 159 9.77 -17.55 -7.08
C ASN A 159 10.45 -18.29 -5.91
N ASN A 160 10.00 -18.04 -4.67
CA ASN A 160 10.56 -18.64 -3.45
C ASN A 160 12.04 -18.27 -3.27
N ASP A 161 12.34 -16.99 -3.48
CA ASP A 161 13.66 -16.38 -3.28
C ASP A 161 13.58 -15.44 -2.08
N ASP A 162 14.22 -15.85 -0.99
CA ASP A 162 14.18 -15.16 0.31
C ASP A 162 14.54 -13.67 0.18
N ARG A 163 15.40 -13.31 -0.79
CA ARG A 163 15.85 -11.91 -0.97
C ARG A 163 14.72 -10.94 -1.29
N VAL A 164 13.70 -11.38 -2.01
CA VAL A 164 12.55 -10.52 -2.41
C VAL A 164 11.37 -10.76 -1.49
N ASP A 165 11.20 -12.00 -1.04
CA ASP A 165 10.15 -12.35 -0.11
C ASP A 165 10.36 -11.61 1.22
N ASP A 166 11.61 -11.48 1.71
CA ASP A 166 11.95 -10.68 2.89
C ASP A 166 11.65 -9.19 2.70
N ILE A 167 11.89 -8.63 1.51
CA ILE A 167 11.53 -7.23 1.19
C ILE A 167 10.02 -7.06 1.26
N ALA A 168 9.25 -7.99 0.69
CA ALA A 168 7.79 -7.91 0.73
C ALA A 168 7.24 -8.01 2.16
N VAL A 169 7.82 -8.89 3.00
CA VAL A 169 7.43 -9.01 4.42
C VAL A 169 7.76 -7.73 5.19
N ASP A 170 8.97 -7.21 5.08
CA ASP A 170 9.40 -5.97 5.75
C ASP A 170 8.51 -4.79 5.36
N LEU A 171 8.13 -4.66 4.08
CA LEU A 171 7.20 -3.62 3.63
C LEU A 171 5.83 -3.72 4.29
N VAL A 172 5.26 -4.92 4.38
CA VAL A 172 3.95 -5.13 5.01
C VAL A 172 4.04 -4.81 6.51
N GLU A 173 5.06 -5.29 7.20
CA GLU A 173 5.25 -5.07 8.64
C GLU A 173 5.44 -3.58 8.97
N ARG A 174 6.25 -2.87 8.19
CA ARG A 174 6.46 -1.42 8.34
C ARG A 174 5.19 -0.64 8.10
N PHE A 175 4.49 -0.93 7.00
CA PHE A 175 3.27 -0.20 6.68
C PHE A 175 2.19 -0.45 7.75
N MET A 176 2.04 -1.70 8.21
CA MET A 176 1.13 -2.02 9.31
C MET A 176 1.51 -1.33 10.62
N THR A 177 2.79 -1.17 10.91
CA THR A 177 3.27 -0.43 12.08
C THR A 177 2.90 1.05 11.98
N LYS A 178 3.09 1.67 10.81
CA LYS A 178 2.70 3.06 10.54
C LYS A 178 1.17 3.26 10.59
N LEU A 179 0.38 2.30 10.13
CA LEU A 179 -1.07 2.35 10.28
C LEU A 179 -1.48 2.31 11.76
N ARG A 180 -0.91 1.38 12.54
CA ARG A 180 -1.21 1.21 13.97
C ARG A 180 -0.85 2.43 14.83
N SER A 181 0.06 3.30 14.39
CA SER A 181 0.38 4.52 15.13
C SER A 181 -0.70 5.61 15.01
N HIS A 182 -1.65 5.47 14.08
CA HIS A 182 -2.74 6.43 13.88
C HIS A 182 -3.98 6.04 14.68
N LYS A 183 -4.72 7.04 15.20
CA LYS A 183 -5.98 6.79 15.92
C LYS A 183 -7.11 6.45 14.93
N THR A 184 -7.87 5.42 15.25
CA THR A 184 -9.03 4.98 14.47
C THR A 184 -10.33 5.47 15.08
N TYR A 185 -11.32 5.66 14.21
CA TYR A 185 -12.68 5.93 14.63
C TYR A 185 -13.25 4.74 15.42
N ARG A 186 -13.87 5.05 16.57
CA ARG A 186 -14.42 4.07 17.54
C ARG A 186 -13.41 3.03 18.05
N ASP A 187 -12.12 3.39 18.14
CA ASP A 187 -11.05 2.50 18.62
C ASP A 187 -10.99 1.15 17.88
N SER A 188 -11.33 1.17 16.57
CA SER A 188 -11.35 -0.03 15.74
C SER A 188 -9.93 -0.61 15.60
N GLU A 189 -9.78 -1.93 15.73
CA GLU A 189 -8.48 -2.60 15.59
C GLU A 189 -7.99 -2.59 14.13
N HIS A 190 -6.72 -2.22 13.89
CA HIS A 190 -6.11 -2.26 12.55
C HIS A 190 -5.81 -3.70 12.14
N THR A 191 -6.31 -4.11 10.98
CA THR A 191 -6.06 -5.44 10.41
C THR A 191 -5.71 -5.30 8.93
N GLY A 192 -4.68 -6.02 8.46
CA GLY A 192 -4.21 -6.02 7.07
C GLY A 192 -3.76 -7.40 6.64
#